data_AF-A0A7M2C8G9-F1
#
_entry.id   AF-A0A7M2C8G9-F1
#
_cell.length_a   1.000
_cell.length_b   1.000
_cell.length_c   1.000
_cell.angle_alpha   90.00
_cell.angle_beta   90.00
_cell.angle_gamma   90.00
#
_symmetry.space_group_name_H-M   'P 1'
#
loop_
_entity.id
_entity.type
_entity.pdbx_description
1 polymer ?
#
loop_
_entity_poly.entity_id
_entity_poly.type
_entity_poly.pdbx_seq_one_letter_code
_entity_poly.pdbx_strand_id
1 'polypeptide(L)'
;MRITQHSPFAAQDDPETVQKIRKGRGRFAAYTSSNPQVRREVRLTGQTELRKVIRAARALKVTLQCDESLEELRALAYKSYREIAIADGRTPMDQPRLHPATVDRLIVNYLRHDRTVYDNALLRNRFVTSDLRSSYNRELKTRCLEVIAAAYPELATECERQRLRISQSLEQAAQDRKSEEAA
;
A
#
# COMPACT_ATOMS: atom_id res chain seq x y z
N MET A 1 -24.98 24.85 -0.96
CA MET A 1 -26.06 23.89 -0.69
C MET A 1 -25.50 22.48 -0.66
N ARG A 2 -25.50 21.81 0.50
CA ARG A 2 -25.15 20.38 0.61
C ARG A 2 -26.44 19.60 0.42
N ILE A 3 -26.55 18.83 -0.66
CA ILE A 3 -27.64 17.87 -0.83
C ILE A 3 -27.31 16.66 0.04
N THR A 4 -27.78 16.68 1.29
CA THR A 4 -27.82 15.47 2.13
C THR A 4 -28.95 14.60 1.61
N GLN A 5 -28.62 13.60 0.79
CA GLN A 5 -29.54 12.52 0.47
C GLN A 5 -29.80 11.73 1.75
N HIS A 6 -30.89 12.04 2.45
CA HIS A 6 -31.42 11.21 3.51
C HIS A 6 -31.97 9.93 2.89
N SER A 7 -31.35 8.80 3.21
CA SER A 7 -31.87 7.46 2.89
C SER A 7 -33.20 7.27 3.62
N PRO A 8 -34.31 6.97 2.93
CA PRO A 8 -35.65 6.91 3.54
C PRO A 8 -35.91 5.69 4.44
N PHE A 9 -34.90 4.87 4.76
CA PHE A 9 -35.10 3.58 5.42
C PHE A 9 -34.34 3.42 6.75
N ALA A 10 -33.87 4.51 7.34
CA ALA A 10 -33.26 4.53 8.68
C ALA A 10 -34.26 4.24 9.84
N ALA A 11 -35.44 3.69 9.55
CA ALA A 11 -36.55 3.58 10.50
C ALA A 11 -36.70 2.19 11.17
N GLN A 12 -35.97 1.16 10.73
CA GLN A 12 -36.15 -0.22 11.24
C GLN A 12 -34.95 -0.81 11.98
N ASP A 13 -33.76 -0.21 11.90
CA ASP A 13 -32.63 -0.56 12.74
C ASP A 13 -32.47 0.51 13.82
N ASP A 14 -32.14 0.10 15.04
CA ASP A 14 -31.76 1.02 16.12
C ASP A 14 -30.71 2.01 15.58
N PRO A 15 -30.99 3.32 15.56
CA PRO A 15 -30.09 4.36 15.03
C PRO A 15 -28.67 4.26 15.62
N GLU A 16 -28.56 3.70 16.83
CA GLU A 16 -27.30 3.46 17.51
C GLU A 16 -26.42 2.41 16.80
N THR A 17 -27.01 1.37 16.21
CA THR A 17 -26.28 0.30 15.49
C THR A 17 -25.69 0.80 14.18
N VAL A 18 -26.47 1.57 13.41
CA VAL A 18 -25.98 2.22 12.18
C VAL A 18 -24.91 3.26 12.51
N GLN A 19 -25.06 4.02 13.61
CA GLN A 19 -24.01 4.92 14.09
C GLN A 19 -22.75 4.17 14.54
N LYS A 20 -22.87 3.03 15.23
CA LYS A 20 -21.72 2.21 15.68
C LYS A 20 -20.93 1.68 14.47
N ILE A 21 -21.62 1.20 13.44
CA ILE A 21 -21.03 0.77 12.16
C ILE A 21 -20.32 1.93 11.45
N ARG A 22 -20.94 3.11 11.38
CA ARG A 22 -20.34 4.33 10.81
C ARG A 22 -19.13 4.81 11.59
N LYS A 23 -19.13 4.66 12.92
CA LYS A 23 -18.01 4.96 13.82
C LYS A 23 -16.94 3.87 13.86
N GLY A 24 -17.10 2.78 13.10
CA GLY A 24 -16.10 1.71 12.97
C GLY A 24 -16.05 0.70 14.12
N ARG A 25 -16.85 0.89 15.19
CA ARG A 25 -16.97 -0.08 16.29
C ARG A 25 -18.04 -1.11 15.94
N GLY A 26 -17.66 -2.39 15.82
CA GLY A 26 -18.59 -3.49 15.53
C GLY A 26 -18.72 -3.90 14.06
N ARG A 27 -17.84 -3.42 13.17
CA ARG A 27 -17.88 -3.78 11.73
C ARG A 27 -17.85 -5.29 11.47
N PHE A 28 -17.07 -6.06 12.23
CA PHE A 28 -17.00 -7.52 12.06
C PHE A 28 -18.34 -8.22 12.34
N ALA A 29 -19.04 -7.84 13.42
CA ALA A 29 -20.38 -8.37 13.71
C ALA A 29 -21.43 -7.93 12.67
N ALA A 30 -21.22 -6.78 12.02
CA ALA A 30 -22.10 -6.28 10.97
C ALA A 30 -21.86 -6.95 9.60
N TYR A 31 -20.66 -7.50 9.34
CA TYR A 31 -20.39 -8.33 8.15
C TYR A 31 -21.11 -9.68 8.21
N THR A 32 -21.28 -10.24 9.41
CA THR A 32 -22.00 -11.50 9.65
C THR A 32 -23.46 -11.29 10.05
N SER A 33 -23.95 -10.04 10.03
CA SER A 33 -25.36 -9.74 10.31
C SER A 33 -26.26 -10.51 9.35
N SER A 34 -27.34 -11.09 9.87
CA SER A 34 -28.36 -11.77 9.07
C SER A 34 -29.08 -10.82 8.11
N ASN A 35 -29.09 -9.51 8.38
CA ASN A 35 -29.72 -8.49 7.55
C ASN A 35 -28.85 -8.14 6.30
N PRO A 36 -29.31 -8.44 5.07
CA PRO A 36 -28.56 -8.15 3.84
C PRO A 36 -28.28 -6.65 3.62
N GLN A 37 -29.13 -5.77 4.15
CA GLN A 37 -28.98 -4.32 3.98
C GLN A 37 -27.84 -3.78 4.85
N VAL A 38 -27.71 -4.27 6.09
CA VAL A 38 -26.58 -3.96 6.98
C VAL A 38 -25.27 -4.41 6.34
N ARG A 39 -25.20 -5.63 5.80
CA ARG A 39 -24.01 -6.13 5.08
C ARG A 39 -23.66 -5.23 3.89
N ARG A 40 -24.66 -4.78 3.12
CA ARG A 40 -24.46 -3.85 1.99
C ARG A 40 -23.91 -2.49 2.44
N GLU A 41 -24.46 -1.88 3.48
CA GLU A 41 -24.00 -0.57 3.98
C GLU A 41 -22.57 -0.66 4.53
N VAL A 42 -22.23 -1.74 5.23
CA VAL A 42 -20.85 -1.99 5.71
C VAL A 42 -19.87 -2.08 4.53
N ARG A 43 -20.21 -2.84 3.48
CA ARG A 43 -19.38 -2.93 2.26
C ARG A 43 -19.18 -1.57 1.58
N LEU A 44 -20.26 -0.81 1.39
CA LEU A 44 -20.20 0.52 0.76
C LEU A 44 -19.34 1.49 1.59
N THR A 45 -19.47 1.45 2.91
CA THR A 45 -18.66 2.26 3.81
C THR A 45 -17.18 1.84 3.72
N GLY A 46 -16.88 0.53 3.71
CA GLY A 46 -15.53 0.02 3.51
C GLY A 46 -14.90 0.48 2.19
N GLN A 47 -15.65 0.40 1.09
CA GLN A 47 -15.20 0.89 -0.22
C GLN A 47 -14.94 2.40 -0.22
N THR A 48 -15.80 3.17 0.47
CA THR A 48 -15.64 4.62 0.58
C THR A 48 -14.38 4.99 1.36
N GLU A 49 -14.11 4.31 2.47
CA GLU A 49 -12.88 4.49 3.24
C GLU A 49 -11.65 4.09 2.43
N LEU A 50 -11.69 2.96 1.73
CA LEU A 50 -10.60 2.53 0.84
C LEU A 50 -10.29 3.59 -0.23
N ARG A 51 -11.32 4.15 -0.88
CA ARG A 51 -11.14 5.23 -1.87
C ARG A 51 -10.52 6.48 -1.26
N LYS A 52 -10.93 6.86 -0.04
CA LYS A 52 -10.33 8.01 0.67
C LYS A 52 -8.85 7.77 0.94
N VAL A 53 -8.49 6.57 1.37
CA VAL A 53 -7.11 6.18 1.67
C VAL A 53 -6.25 6.19 0.41
N ILE A 54 -6.72 5.60 -0.69
CA ILE A 54 -6.03 5.64 -1.99
C ILE A 54 -5.87 7.09 -2.47
N ARG A 55 -6.93 7.90 -2.35
CA ARG A 55 -6.86 9.33 -2.71
C ARG A 55 -5.83 10.08 -1.87
N ALA A 56 -5.74 9.80 -0.58
CA ALA A 56 -4.73 10.40 0.30
C ALA A 56 -3.31 9.99 -0.10
N ALA A 57 -3.10 8.70 -0.43
CA ALA A 57 -1.82 8.23 -0.95
C ALA A 57 -1.44 8.93 -2.26
N ARG A 58 -2.40 9.15 -3.17
CA ARG A 58 -2.23 9.87 -4.45
C ARG A 58 -2.00 11.37 -4.31
N ALA A 59 -2.59 11.99 -3.28
CA ALA A 59 -2.42 13.41 -3.02
C ALA A 59 -1.02 13.75 -2.47
N LEU A 60 -0.30 12.77 -1.92
CA LEU A 60 1.07 12.99 -1.45
C LEU A 60 1.97 13.42 -2.62
N LYS A 61 2.76 14.47 -2.46
CA LYS A 61 3.78 14.79 -3.47
C LYS A 61 4.96 13.83 -3.28
N VAL A 62 5.13 12.89 -4.20
CA VAL A 62 6.32 12.02 -4.21
C VAL A 62 7.42 12.75 -4.97
N THR A 63 8.52 13.02 -4.29
CA THR A 63 9.73 13.61 -4.87
C THR A 63 10.87 12.62 -4.73
N LEU A 64 11.73 12.57 -5.74
CA LEU A 64 13.01 11.87 -5.69
C LEU A 64 14.11 12.91 -5.51
N GLN A 65 14.91 12.77 -4.46
CA GLN A 65 16.05 13.64 -4.17
C GLN A 65 17.32 12.88 -4.54
N CYS A 66 17.80 13.07 -5.76
CA CYS A 66 18.92 12.30 -6.29
C CYS A 66 19.66 13.11 -7.36
N ASP A 67 20.92 13.39 -7.09
CA ASP A 67 21.85 14.05 -8.03
C ASP A 67 22.94 13.06 -8.49
N GLU A 68 22.98 11.87 -7.89
CA GLU A 68 23.97 10.83 -8.13
C GLU A 68 23.75 10.12 -9.48
N SER A 69 24.88 9.78 -10.10
CA SER A 69 24.94 8.92 -11.27
C SER A 69 24.54 7.49 -10.94
N LEU A 70 24.21 6.69 -11.96
CA LEU A 70 23.81 5.29 -11.77
C LEU A 70 24.94 4.44 -11.17
N GLU A 71 26.20 4.76 -11.46
CA GLU A 71 27.37 4.08 -10.89
C GLU A 71 27.52 4.37 -9.39
N GLU A 72 27.36 5.63 -8.99
CA GLU A 72 27.37 6.01 -7.57
C GLU A 72 26.19 5.38 -6.82
N LEU A 73 25.01 5.36 -7.44
CA LEU A 73 23.83 4.71 -6.89
C LEU A 73 24.03 3.21 -6.67
N ARG A 74 24.77 2.53 -7.57
CA ARG A 74 25.11 1.11 -7.40
C ARG A 74 25.95 0.90 -6.14
N ALA A 75 26.93 1.77 -5.88
CA ALA A 75 27.77 1.68 -4.69
C ALA A 75 26.97 2.00 -3.41
N LEU A 76 26.17 3.08 -3.42
CA LEU A 76 25.34 3.49 -2.30
C LEU A 76 24.27 2.44 -1.94
N ALA A 77 23.60 1.88 -2.95
CA ALA A 77 22.59 0.85 -2.76
C ALA A 77 23.20 -0.43 -2.17
N TYR A 78 24.39 -0.82 -2.62
CA TYR A 78 25.10 -1.96 -2.05
C TYR A 78 25.50 -1.71 -0.59
N LYS A 79 25.98 -0.50 -0.27
CA LYS A 79 26.33 -0.11 1.09
C LYS A 79 25.10 -0.20 2.03
N SER A 80 23.98 0.41 1.64
CA SER A 80 22.73 0.35 2.41
C SER A 80 22.24 -1.10 2.59
N TYR A 81 22.26 -1.90 1.53
CA TYR A 81 21.94 -3.34 1.62
C TYR A 81 22.85 -4.09 2.61
N ARG A 82 24.15 -3.84 2.56
CA ARG A 82 25.15 -4.48 3.44
C ARG A 82 24.88 -4.13 4.89
N GLU A 83 24.62 -2.86 5.19
CA GLU A 83 24.32 -2.38 6.54
C GLU A 83 23.05 -3.03 7.09
N ILE A 84 21.97 -3.07 6.30
CA ILE A 84 20.71 -3.73 6.67
C ILE A 84 20.91 -5.24 6.87
N ALA A 85 21.64 -5.91 5.96
CA ALA A 85 21.88 -7.35 6.07
C ALA A 85 22.63 -7.70 7.36
N ILE A 86 23.68 -6.93 7.71
CA ILE A 86 24.44 -7.11 8.94
C ILE A 86 23.57 -6.85 10.16
N ALA A 87 22.77 -5.78 10.16
CA ALA A 87 21.84 -5.47 11.26
C ALA A 87 20.81 -6.59 11.48
N ASP A 88 20.39 -7.25 10.41
CA ASP A 88 19.48 -8.42 10.46
C ASP A 88 20.19 -9.74 10.80
N GLY A 89 21.51 -9.72 11.10
CA GLY A 89 22.29 -10.92 11.40
C GLY A 89 22.56 -11.83 10.19
N ARG A 90 22.45 -11.30 8.97
CA ARG A 90 22.68 -12.01 7.71
C ARG A 90 24.06 -11.68 7.14
N THR A 91 24.71 -12.66 6.52
CA THR A 91 25.96 -12.42 5.77
C THR A 91 25.62 -11.78 4.42
N PRO A 92 26.09 -10.54 4.15
CA PRO A 92 25.85 -9.89 2.88
C PRO A 92 26.62 -10.61 1.76
N MET A 93 25.99 -10.75 0.59
CA MET A 93 26.68 -11.31 -0.58
C MET A 93 27.68 -10.31 -1.15
N ASP A 94 28.82 -10.79 -1.65
CA ASP A 94 29.85 -9.92 -2.23
C ASP A 94 29.35 -9.22 -3.50
N GLN A 95 29.61 -7.92 -3.61
CA GLN A 95 29.16 -7.08 -4.73
C GLN A 95 29.51 -7.64 -6.12
N PRO A 96 30.73 -8.16 -6.38
CA PRO A 96 31.10 -8.68 -7.70
C PRO A 96 30.34 -9.94 -8.10
N ARG A 97 29.74 -10.65 -7.13
CA ARG A 97 28.99 -11.89 -7.34
C ARG A 97 27.49 -11.64 -7.53
N LEU A 98 27.04 -10.40 -7.43
CA LEU A 98 25.64 -10.05 -7.63
C LEU A 98 25.26 -10.13 -9.11
N HIS A 99 24.25 -10.94 -9.41
CA HIS A 99 23.59 -10.92 -10.72
C HIS A 99 23.06 -9.50 -11.03
N PRO A 100 23.13 -9.01 -12.28
CA PRO A 100 22.67 -7.66 -12.65
C PRO A 100 21.25 -7.33 -12.16
N ALA A 101 20.28 -8.22 -12.35
CA ALA A 101 18.92 -8.04 -11.84
C ALA A 101 18.85 -7.88 -10.30
N THR A 102 19.79 -8.46 -9.55
CA THR A 102 19.88 -8.24 -8.09
C THR A 102 20.39 -6.84 -7.80
N VAL A 103 21.36 -6.36 -8.57
CA VAL A 103 21.87 -4.99 -8.46
C VAL A 103 20.76 -3.97 -8.70
N ASP A 104 20.00 -4.10 -9.79
CA ASP A 104 18.89 -3.19 -10.10
C ASP A 104 17.84 -3.17 -8.98
N ARG A 105 17.52 -4.36 -8.43
CA ARG A 105 16.62 -4.48 -7.28
C ARG A 105 17.14 -3.74 -6.06
N LEU A 106 18.44 -3.82 -5.78
CA LEU A 106 19.05 -3.09 -4.67
C LEU A 106 18.97 -1.58 -4.90
N ILE A 107 19.29 -1.11 -6.11
CA ILE A 107 19.22 0.32 -6.45
C ILE A 107 17.80 0.84 -6.30
N VAL A 108 16.80 0.17 -6.88
CA VAL A 108 15.39 0.60 -6.76
C VAL A 108 14.92 0.59 -5.30
N ASN A 109 15.36 -0.38 -4.51
CA ASN A 109 15.02 -0.41 -3.08
C ASN A 109 15.68 0.75 -2.33
N TYR A 110 16.95 1.01 -2.56
CA TYR A 110 17.67 2.14 -1.96
C TYR A 110 17.01 3.47 -2.33
N LEU A 111 16.77 3.71 -3.63
CA LEU A 111 16.10 4.93 -4.08
C LEU A 111 14.73 5.11 -3.40
N ARG A 112 13.94 4.03 -3.30
CA ARG A 112 12.63 4.10 -2.63
C ARG A 112 12.78 4.45 -1.14
N HIS A 113 13.62 3.74 -0.40
CA HIS A 113 13.70 3.91 1.06
C HIS A 113 14.44 5.18 1.47
N ASP A 114 15.55 5.49 0.80
CA ASP A 114 16.48 6.52 1.21
C ASP A 114 16.30 7.85 0.44
N ARG A 115 15.83 7.79 -0.81
CA ARG A 115 15.78 8.97 -1.71
C ARG A 115 14.38 9.45 -2.05
N THR A 116 13.35 8.78 -1.55
CA THR A 116 11.96 9.28 -1.63
C THR A 116 11.37 9.50 -0.25
N VAL A 117 10.17 10.08 -0.23
CA VAL A 117 9.39 10.25 1.01
C VAL A 117 8.79 8.95 1.55
N TYR A 118 9.05 7.79 0.92
CA TYR A 118 8.36 6.54 1.19
C TYR A 118 8.31 6.19 2.68
N ASP A 119 9.46 6.01 3.33
CA ASP A 119 9.51 5.55 4.72
C ASP A 119 8.91 6.56 5.70
N ASN A 120 9.14 7.86 5.48
CA ASN A 120 8.57 8.93 6.29
C ASN A 120 7.05 9.05 6.13
N ALA A 121 6.52 8.69 4.96
CA ALA A 121 5.10 8.71 4.67
C ALA A 121 4.39 7.41 5.05
N LEU A 122 5.09 6.36 5.51
CA LEU A 122 4.45 5.14 6.00
C LEU A 122 3.63 5.42 7.26
N LEU A 123 2.32 5.24 7.13
CA LEU A 123 1.37 5.50 8.23
C LEU A 123 1.14 4.25 9.07
N ARG A 124 2.11 3.90 9.93
CA ARG A 124 2.07 2.67 10.74
C ARG A 124 0.84 2.57 11.65
N ASN A 125 0.37 3.70 12.21
CA ASN A 125 -0.69 3.77 13.24
C ASN A 125 -1.91 4.64 12.88
N ARG A 126 -2.01 5.20 11.67
CA ARG A 126 -3.13 6.12 11.33
C ARG A 126 -4.39 5.45 10.80
N PHE A 127 -4.34 4.16 10.49
CA PHE A 127 -5.47 3.46 9.88
C PHE A 127 -6.15 2.53 10.87
N VAL A 128 -7.48 2.50 10.79
CA VAL A 128 -8.35 1.68 11.64
C VAL A 128 -8.15 0.18 11.37
N THR A 129 -7.75 -0.19 10.15
CA THR A 129 -7.55 -1.59 9.77
C THR A 129 -6.22 -1.80 9.05
N SER A 130 -5.68 -3.02 9.16
CA SER A 130 -4.49 -3.50 8.44
C SER A 130 -4.67 -3.43 6.92
N ASP A 131 -5.88 -3.67 6.42
CA ASP A 131 -6.22 -3.61 4.99
C ASP A 131 -6.08 -2.21 4.43
N LEU A 132 -6.66 -1.21 5.11
CA LEU A 132 -6.56 0.19 4.68
C LEU A 132 -5.10 0.66 4.69
N ARG A 133 -4.33 0.28 5.72
CA ARG A 133 -2.89 0.55 5.78
C ARG A 133 -2.14 -0.11 4.62
N SER A 134 -2.44 -1.37 4.34
CA SER A 134 -1.80 -2.10 3.25
C SER A 134 -2.11 -1.46 1.90
N SER A 135 -3.36 -1.07 1.66
CA SER A 135 -3.75 -0.37 0.43
C SER A 135 -3.06 0.98 0.28
N TYR A 136 -2.96 1.77 1.36
CA TYR A 136 -2.20 3.02 1.36
C TYR A 136 -0.73 2.80 0.97
N ASN A 137 -0.06 1.88 1.68
CA ASN A 137 1.36 1.60 1.48
C ASN A 137 1.64 1.07 0.07
N ARG A 138 0.75 0.24 -0.48
CA ARG A 138 0.84 -0.27 -1.86
C ARG A 138 0.73 0.86 -2.87
N GLU A 139 -0.27 1.72 -2.75
CA GLU A 139 -0.44 2.87 -3.65
C GLU A 139 0.77 3.81 -3.58
N LEU A 140 1.24 4.12 -2.37
CA LEU A 140 2.44 4.94 -2.17
C LEU A 140 3.68 4.31 -2.80
N LYS A 141 3.87 2.99 -2.63
CA LYS A 141 4.97 2.25 -3.24
C LYS A 141 4.94 2.34 -4.77
N THR A 142 3.78 2.12 -5.38
CA THR A 142 3.60 2.22 -6.84
C THR A 142 4.02 3.59 -7.35
N ARG A 143 3.62 4.67 -6.67
CA ARG A 143 3.99 6.03 -7.06
C ARG A 143 5.47 6.34 -6.92
N CYS A 144 6.12 5.79 -5.88
CA CYS A 144 7.58 5.91 -5.77
C CYS A 144 8.29 5.20 -6.93
N LEU A 145 7.81 4.01 -7.32
CA LEU A 145 8.37 3.27 -8.47
C LEU A 145 8.16 4.01 -9.79
N GLU A 146 7.03 4.70 -9.98
CA GLU A 146 6.78 5.55 -11.15
C GLU A 146 7.77 6.71 -11.24
N VAL A 147 8.01 7.42 -10.12
CA VAL A 147 8.96 8.54 -10.09
C VAL A 147 10.39 8.05 -10.33
N ILE A 148 10.78 6.91 -9.76
CA ILE A 148 12.10 6.31 -9.99
C ILE A 148 12.27 5.92 -11.46
N ALA A 149 11.28 5.25 -12.07
CA ALA A 149 11.35 4.84 -13.46
C ALA A 149 11.41 6.04 -14.43
N ALA A 150 10.78 7.16 -14.08
CA ALA A 150 10.85 8.39 -14.87
C ALA A 150 12.23 9.06 -14.78
N ALA A 151 12.88 9.02 -13.62
CA ALA A 151 14.20 9.61 -13.41
C ALA A 151 15.35 8.72 -13.93
N TYR A 152 15.19 7.39 -13.85
CA TYR A 152 16.19 6.40 -14.24
C TYR A 152 15.55 5.35 -15.17
N PRO A 153 15.45 5.62 -16.49
CA PRO A 153 14.84 4.72 -17.46
C PRO A 153 15.45 3.31 -17.49
N GLU A 154 16.74 3.18 -17.17
CA GLU A 154 17.46 1.91 -17.09
C GLU A 154 16.87 0.98 -16.01
N LEU A 155 16.25 1.56 -14.97
CA LEU A 155 15.62 0.83 -13.87
C LEU A 155 14.12 0.58 -14.10
N ALA A 156 13.55 1.04 -15.22
CA ALA A 156 12.11 0.97 -15.48
C ALA A 156 11.59 -0.48 -15.48
N THR A 157 12.36 -1.42 -16.03
CA THR A 157 12.02 -2.85 -16.05
C THR A 157 11.88 -3.42 -14.64
N GLU A 158 12.82 -3.11 -13.74
CA GLU A 158 12.77 -3.56 -12.34
C GLU A 158 11.62 -2.88 -11.59
N CYS A 159 11.38 -1.59 -11.84
CA CYS A 159 10.25 -0.86 -11.27
C CYS A 159 8.91 -1.50 -11.68
N GLU A 160 8.75 -1.84 -12.96
CA GLU A 160 7.56 -2.52 -13.47
C GLU A 160 7.39 -3.92 -12.87
N ARG A 161 8.46 -4.71 -12.79
CA ARG A 161 8.43 -6.01 -12.14
C ARG A 161 7.95 -5.91 -10.68
N GLN A 162 8.38 -4.88 -9.95
CA GLN A 162 7.90 -4.65 -8.59
C GLN A 162 6.43 -4.19 -8.54
N ARG A 163 5.96 -3.38 -9.50
CA ARG A 163 4.53 -2.99 -9.62
C ARG A 163 3.64 -4.20 -9.90
N LEU A 164 4.03 -5.06 -10.85
CA LEU A 164 3.27 -6.28 -11.18
C LEU A 164 3.11 -7.20 -9.97
N ARG A 165 4.16 -7.35 -9.15
CA ARG A 165 4.05 -8.11 -7.89
C ARG A 165 3.06 -7.52 -6.89
N ILE A 166 2.91 -6.21 -6.85
CA ILE A 166 1.89 -5.56 -6.01
C ILE A 166 0.50 -5.90 -6.53
N SER A 167 0.29 -5.87 -7.85
CA SER A 167 -0.98 -6.21 -8.50
C SER A 167 -1.35 -7.69 -8.32
N GLN A 168 -0.41 -8.61 -8.54
CA GLN A 168 -0.62 -10.04 -8.32
C GLN A 168 -1.00 -10.34 -6.85
N SER A 169 -0.37 -9.64 -5.90
CA SER A 169 -0.75 -9.74 -4.48
C SER A 169 -2.16 -9.21 -4.20
N LEU A 170 -2.72 -8.32 -5.03
CA LEU A 170 -4.12 -7.90 -4.92
C LEU A 170 -5.08 -8.95 -5.47
N GLU A 171 -4.76 -9.55 -6.61
CA GLU A 171 -5.57 -10.58 -7.25
C GLU A 171 -5.65 -11.84 -6.37
N GLN A 172 -4.51 -12.30 -5.84
CA GLN A 172 -4.47 -13.43 -4.90
C GLN A 172 -5.31 -13.15 -3.65
N ALA A 173 -5.11 -11.98 -3.01
CA ALA A 173 -5.89 -11.59 -1.84
C ALA A 173 -7.39 -11.36 -2.13
N ALA A 174 -7.78 -11.17 -3.39
CA ALA A 174 -9.18 -11.09 -3.80
C ALA A 174 -9.78 -12.48 -4.07
N GLN A 175 -8.96 -13.42 -4.57
CA GLN A 175 -9.35 -14.82 -4.76
C GLN A 175 -9.52 -15.53 -3.42
N ASP A 176 -8.56 -15.38 -2.50
CA ASP A 176 -8.60 -16.02 -1.17
C ASP A 176 -9.87 -15.60 -0.39
N ARG A 177 -10.25 -14.31 -0.48
CA ARG A 177 -11.49 -13.80 0.11
C ARG A 177 -12.76 -14.38 -0.51
N LYS A 178 -12.76 -14.63 -1.82
CA LYS A 178 -13.91 -15.26 -2.50
C LYS A 178 -14.07 -16.73 -2.11
N SER A 179 -12.96 -17.44 -1.88
CA SER A 179 -13.01 -18.82 -1.38
C SER A 179 -13.45 -18.91 0.08
N GLU A 180 -13.04 -17.97 0.94
CA GLU A 180 -13.51 -17.90 2.33
C GLU A 180 -15.00 -17.56 2.45
N GLU A 181 -15.56 -16.77 1.52
CA GLU A 181 -17.00 -16.45 1.50
C GLU A 181 -17.88 -17.58 0.94
N ALA A 182 -17.29 -18.58 0.27
CA ALA A 182 -17.99 -19.69 -0.38
C ALA A 182 -17.97 -21.01 0.43
N ALA A 183 -17.19 -21.05 1.51
CA ALA A 183 -17.09 -22.16 2.46
C ALA A 183 -17.96 -21.90 3.70
#